data_AF-A0A939KDS0-F1
#
_entry.id   AF-A0A939KDS0-F1
#
_cell.length_a   1.000
_cell.length_b   1.000
_cell.length_c   1.000
_cell.angle_alpha   90.00
_cell.angle_beta   90.00
_cell.angle_gamma   90.00
#
_symmetry.space_group_name_H-M   'P 1'
#
loop_
_entity.id
_entity.type
_entity.pdbx_description
1 polymer ?
#
loop_
_entity_poly.entity_id
_entity_poly.type
_entity_poly.pdbx_seq_one_letter_code
_entity_poly.pdbx_strand_id
1 'polypeptide(L)'
;MAVFLNQVMALESALDSVVDTGTDEELFIASYLQGHVAVIAKPMEVEPGASLPLLNEKVLSSLHSAFDNNELESGDQKRVLALWQSLVGDLNGSNNS
;
A
#
# COMPACT_ATOMS: atom_id res chain seq x y z
N MET A 1 6.45 -15.38 -8.54
CA MET A 1 7.47 -14.62 -7.80
C MET A 1 7.88 -13.33 -8.53
N ALA A 2 8.46 -13.38 -9.74
CA ALA A 2 8.89 -12.17 -10.45
C ALA A 2 7.78 -11.10 -10.65
N VAL A 3 6.55 -11.53 -10.98
CA VAL A 3 5.40 -10.62 -11.11
C VAL A 3 5.08 -9.89 -9.81
N PHE A 4 5.04 -10.61 -8.69
CA PHE A 4 4.73 -10.04 -7.39
C PHE A 4 5.79 -9.01 -6.96
N LEU A 5 7.08 -9.34 -7.11
CA LEU A 5 8.16 -8.41 -6.78
C LEU A 5 8.08 -7.13 -7.60
N ASN A 6 7.80 -7.23 -8.91
CA ASN A 6 7.60 -6.05 -9.76
C ASN A 6 6.40 -5.20 -9.32
N GLN A 7 5.32 -5.83 -8.86
CA GLN A 7 4.15 -5.13 -8.32
C GLN A 7 4.49 -4.39 -7.02
N VAL A 8 5.26 -5.01 -6.12
CA VAL A 8 5.74 -4.35 -4.89
C VAL A 8 6.63 -3.16 -5.21
N MET A 9 7.60 -3.31 -6.13
CA MET A 9 8.46 -2.20 -6.57
C MET A 9 7.65 -1.06 -7.19
N ALA A 10 6.58 -1.36 -7.94
CA ALA A 10 5.70 -0.35 -8.52
C ALA A 10 4.90 0.40 -7.44
N LEU A 11 4.42 -0.30 -6.40
CA LEU A 11 3.77 0.34 -5.24
C LEU A 11 4.74 1.28 -4.51
N GLU A 12 5.94 0.81 -4.22
CA GLU A 12 6.98 1.59 -3.53
C GLU A 12 7.34 2.84 -4.34
N SER A 13 7.56 2.70 -5.66
CA SER A 13 7.85 3.83 -6.53
C SER A 13 6.69 4.83 -6.61
N ALA A 14 5.44 4.38 -6.58
CA ALA A 14 4.28 5.26 -6.60
C ALA A 14 4.16 6.05 -5.29
N LEU A 15 4.41 5.40 -4.15
CA LEU A 15 4.41 6.05 -2.83
C LEU A 15 5.57 7.05 -2.69
N ASP A 16 6.77 6.67 -3.13
CA ASP A 16 7.94 7.55 -3.10
C ASP A 16 7.73 8.81 -3.97
N SER A 17 6.99 8.70 -5.08
CA SER A 17 6.73 9.86 -5.96
C SER A 17 5.91 10.97 -5.29
N VAL A 18 5.17 10.66 -4.21
CA VAL A 18 4.44 11.66 -3.43
C VAL A 18 5.41 12.61 -2.72
N VAL A 19 6.64 12.20 -2.44
CA VAL A 19 7.68 13.03 -1.80
C VAL A 19 8.00 14.29 -2.60
N ASP A 20 7.97 14.20 -3.93
CA ASP A 20 8.40 15.29 -4.81
C ASP A 20 7.30 16.35 -5.01
N THR A 21 6.03 15.97 -4.90
CA THR A 21 4.91 16.84 -5.31
C THR A 21 3.76 16.96 -4.30
N GLY A 22 3.76 16.16 -3.25
CA GLY A 22 2.68 16.09 -2.27
C GLY A 22 2.67 17.28 -1.32
N THR A 23 1.47 17.65 -0.89
CA THR A 23 1.26 18.50 0.30
C THR A 23 1.66 17.75 1.57
N ASP A 24 1.87 18.46 2.68
CA ASP A 24 2.24 17.85 3.98
C ASP A 24 1.26 16.74 4.41
N GLU A 25 -0.04 16.92 4.14
CA GLU A 25 -1.07 15.92 4.42
C GLU A 25 -0.91 14.69 3.51
N GLU A 26 -0.66 14.87 2.21
CA GLU A 26 -0.42 13.76 1.28
C GLU A 26 0.88 13.01 1.61
N LEU A 27 1.94 13.73 2.01
CA LEU A 27 3.18 13.15 2.48
C LEU A 27 2.98 12.28 3.72
N PHE A 28 2.19 12.76 4.68
CA PHE A 28 1.84 12.00 5.88
C PHE A 28 1.09 10.71 5.53
N ILE A 29 0.05 10.81 4.69
CA ILE A 29 -0.76 9.66 4.27
C ILE A 29 0.09 8.63 3.50
N ALA A 30 0.91 9.08 2.56
CA ALA A 30 1.77 8.21 1.77
C ALA A 30 2.84 7.53 2.65
N SER A 31 3.48 8.27 3.55
CA SER A 31 4.49 7.73 4.47
C SER A 31 3.90 6.70 5.43
N TYR A 32 2.71 6.96 5.96
CA TYR A 32 1.99 6.01 6.82
C TYR A 32 1.70 4.71 6.07
N LEU A 33 1.13 4.80 4.87
CA LEU A 33 0.82 3.64 4.05
C LEU A 33 2.09 2.87 3.62
N GLN A 34 3.16 3.58 3.25
CA GLN A 34 4.45 2.98 2.92
C GLN A 34 5.00 2.12 4.05
N GLY A 35 4.89 2.57 5.30
CA GLY A 35 5.30 1.78 6.47
C GLY A 35 4.58 0.44 6.56
N HIS A 36 3.25 0.42 6.39
CA HIS A 36 2.46 -0.82 6.39
C HIS A 36 2.81 -1.74 5.23
N VAL A 37 2.92 -1.19 4.01
CA VAL A 37 3.26 -1.97 2.82
C VAL A 37 4.64 -2.60 2.98
N ALA A 38 5.66 -1.85 3.43
CA ALA A 38 7.01 -2.35 3.60
C ALA A 38 7.08 -3.52 4.60
N VAL A 39 6.43 -3.40 5.76
CA VAL A 39 6.41 -4.44 6.79
C VAL A 39 5.75 -5.73 6.29
N ILE A 40 4.70 -5.60 5.50
CA ILE A 40 3.89 -6.75 5.05
C ILE A 40 4.47 -7.40 3.80
N ALA A 41 4.90 -6.59 2.82
CA ALA A 41 5.44 -7.09 1.56
C ALA A 41 6.78 -7.80 1.78
N LYS A 42 7.63 -7.33 2.71
CA LYS A 42 8.97 -7.88 2.90
C LYS A 42 9.03 -9.39 3.16
N PRO A 43 8.29 -9.95 4.14
CA PRO A 43 8.26 -11.40 4.33
C PRO A 43 7.61 -12.15 3.14
N MET A 44 6.69 -11.51 2.41
CA MET A 44 6.02 -12.12 1.26
C MET A 44 6.93 -12.28 0.04
N GLU A 45 8.01 -11.50 -0.09
CA GLU A 45 8.97 -11.61 -1.21
C GLU A 45 9.56 -13.02 -1.39
N VAL A 46 9.59 -13.81 -0.33
CA VAL A 46 10.09 -15.19 -0.31
C VAL A 46 8.99 -16.22 -0.03
N GLU A 47 7.74 -15.78 0.14
CA GLU A 47 6.60 -16.64 0.46
C GLU A 47 6.06 -17.34 -0.81
N PRO A 48 6.01 -18.68 -0.85
CA PRO A 48 5.35 -19.40 -1.93
C PRO A 48 3.87 -19.00 -2.01
N GLY A 49 3.42 -18.55 -3.19
CA GLY A 49 2.03 -18.10 -3.38
C GLY A 49 1.79 -16.61 -3.13
N ALA A 50 2.86 -15.84 -2.85
CA ALA A 50 2.77 -14.38 -2.80
C ALA A 50 2.16 -13.81 -4.09
N SER A 51 1.17 -12.94 -3.91
CA SER A 51 0.37 -12.37 -4.97
C SER A 51 -0.21 -11.03 -4.53
N LEU A 52 -0.55 -10.16 -5.49
CA LEU A 52 -1.18 -8.87 -5.20
C LEU A 52 -2.49 -9.00 -4.40
N PRO A 53 -3.40 -9.96 -4.68
CA PRO A 53 -4.58 -10.16 -3.84
C PRO A 53 -4.27 -10.50 -2.38
N LEU A 54 -3.27 -11.36 -2.14
CA LEU A 54 -2.85 -11.72 -0.77
C LEU A 54 -2.21 -10.52 -0.05
N LEU A 55 -1.44 -9.70 -0.76
CA LEU A 55 -0.87 -8.47 -0.21
C LEU A 55 -1.98 -7.48 0.15
N ASN A 56 -2.97 -7.32 -0.72
CA ASN A 56 -4.14 -6.49 -0.47
C ASN A 56 -4.90 -6.89 0.79
N GLU A 57 -5.17 -8.18 0.96
CA GLU A 57 -5.81 -8.68 2.18
C GLU A 57 -5.00 -8.35 3.43
N LYS A 58 -3.69 -8.64 3.44
CA LYS A 58 -2.82 -8.42 4.59
C LYS A 58 -2.65 -6.93 4.93
N VAL A 59 -2.47 -6.07 3.91
CA VAL A 59 -2.39 -4.60 4.10
C VAL A 59 -3.68 -4.06 4.68
N LEU A 60 -4.84 -4.41 4.12
CA LEU A 60 -6.13 -3.97 4.67
C LEU A 60 -6.34 -4.45 6.11
N SER A 61 -5.99 -5.70 6.43
CA SER A 61 -6.07 -6.21 7.80
C SER A 61 -5.17 -5.43 8.77
N SER A 62 -3.95 -5.09 8.34
CA SER A 62 -3.01 -4.33 9.16
C SER A 62 -3.48 -2.88 9.39
N LEU A 63 -4.02 -2.23 8.36
CA LEU A 63 -4.60 -0.88 8.45
C LEU A 63 -5.81 -0.86 9.39
N HIS A 64 -6.76 -1.78 9.25
CA HIS A 64 -7.92 -1.84 10.14
C HIS A 64 -7.50 -2.06 11.60
N SER A 65 -6.51 -2.93 11.85
CA SER A 65 -5.99 -3.14 13.21
C SER A 65 -5.39 -1.86 13.80
N ALA A 66 -4.67 -1.08 13.00
CA ALA A 66 -4.12 0.21 13.43
C ALA A 66 -5.21 1.27 13.68
N PHE A 67 -6.25 1.28 12.85
CA PHE A 67 -7.40 2.18 13.01
C PHE A 67 -8.19 1.87 14.29
N ASP A 68 -8.42 0.59 14.58
CA ASP A 68 -9.08 0.14 15.80
C ASP A 68 -8.26 0.52 17.06
N ASN A 69 -6.94 0.62 16.92
CA ASN A 69 -6.03 1.12 17.95
C ASN A 69 -5.94 2.65 18.04
N ASN A 70 -6.76 3.39 17.27
CA ASN A 70 -6.80 4.86 17.23
C ASN A 70 -5.46 5.50 16.80
N GLU A 71 -4.68 4.85 15.93
CA GLU A 71 -3.43 5.44 15.42
C GLU A 71 -3.65 6.64 14.49
N LEU A 72 -4.83 6.74 13.86
CA LEU A 72 -5.20 7.81 12.94
C LEU A 72 -6.62 8.33 13.21
N GLU A 73 -6.84 9.61 12.92
CA GLU A 73 -8.18 10.20 12.92
C GLU A 73 -9.02 9.72 11.73
N SER A 74 -10.35 9.76 11.86
CA SER A 74 -11.28 9.22 10.86
C SER A 74 -11.13 9.81 9.44
N GLY A 75 -10.64 11.05 9.32
CA GLY A 75 -10.33 11.68 8.03
C GLY A 75 -9.14 11.02 7.34
N ASP A 76 -8.06 10.81 8.10
CA ASP A 76 -6.84 10.17 7.60
C ASP A 76 -7.04 8.70 7.30
N GLN A 77 -7.82 7.98 8.10
CA GLN A 77 -8.19 6.58 7.81
C GLN A 77 -8.82 6.44 6.41
N LYS A 78 -9.74 7.35 6.05
CA LYS A 78 -10.38 7.35 4.73
C LYS A 78 -9.38 7.65 3.61
N ARG A 79 -8.47 8.60 3.83
CA ARG A 79 -7.43 8.96 2.86
C ARG A 79 -6.45 7.81 2.61
N VAL A 80 -5.97 7.15 3.68
CA VAL A 80 -5.09 5.98 3.57
C VAL A 80 -5.77 4.85 2.78
N LEU A 81 -7.04 4.53 3.10
CA LEU A 81 -7.79 3.50 2.37
C LEU A 81 -8.01 3.86 0.90
N ALA A 82 -8.35 5.12 0.60
CA ALA A 82 -8.55 5.58 -0.76
C ALA A 82 -7.25 5.50 -1.59
N LEU A 83 -6.13 5.93 -1.01
CA LEU A 83 -4.81 5.82 -1.65
C LEU A 83 -4.46 4.36 -1.93
N TRP A 84 -4.61 3.47 -0.94
CA TRP A 84 -4.34 2.04 -1.12
C TRP A 84 -5.20 1.40 -2.22
N GLN A 85 -6.50 1.70 -2.25
CA GLN A 85 -7.41 1.19 -3.27
C GLN A 85 -7.04 1.68 -4.67
N SER A 86 -6.61 2.94 -4.81
CA SER A 86 -6.13 3.49 -6.09
C SER A 86 -4.91 2.71 -6.58
N LEU A 87 -3.89 2.57 -5.74
CA LEU A 87 -2.63 1.90 -6.09
C LEU A 87 -2.84 0.44 -6.52
N VAL A 88 -3.66 -0.31 -5.78
CA VAL A 88 -4.00 -1.70 -6.14
C VAL A 88 -4.87 -1.76 -7.40
N GLY A 89 -5.77 -0.79 -7.59
CA GLY A 89 -6.60 -0.65 -8.79
C GLY A 89 -5.76 -0.46 -10.05
N ASP A 90 -4.77 0.44 -10.00
CA ASP A 90 -3.86 0.73 -11.11
C ASP A 90 -3.09 -0.52 -11.55
N LEU A 91 -2.58 -1.30 -10.59
CA LEU A 91 -1.86 -2.54 -10.86
C LEU A 91 -2.73 -3.67 -11.42
N ASN A 92 -4.03 -3.69 -11.07
CA ASN A 92 -4.97 -4.63 -11.66
C ASN A 92 -5.38 -4.22 -13.09
N GLY A 93 -5.46 -2.92 -13.37
CA GLY A 93 -5.77 -2.38 -14.69
C GLY A 93 -4.63 -2.53 -15.71
N SER A 94 -3.37 -2.42 -15.28
CA SER A 94 -2.19 -2.56 -16.17
C SER A 94 -1.94 -3.97 -16.71
N ASN A 95 -2.59 -5.02 -16.18
CA ASN A 95 -2.47 -6.39 -16.72
C ASN A 95 -3.37 -6.66 -17.94
N ASN A 96 -4.02 -5.64 -18.50
CA ASN A 96 -4.98 -5.74 -19.61
C ASN A 96 -4.63 -4.83 -20.82
N SER A 97 -3.34 -4.56 -21.06
CA SER A 97 -2.85 -3.87 -22.27
C SER A 97 -1.62 -4.54 -22.86
#